data_AF-A0A218X1B7-F1
#
_entry.id   AF-A0A218X1B7-F1
#
_cell.length_a   1.000
_cell.length_b   1.000
_cell.length_c   1.000
_cell.angle_alpha   90.00
_cell.angle_beta   90.00
_cell.angle_gamma   90.00
#
_symmetry.space_group_name_H-M   'P 1'
#
loop_
_entity.id
_entity.type
_entity.pdbx_description
1 polymer ?
#
loop_
_entity_poly.entity_id
_entity_poly.type
_entity_poly.pdbx_seq_one_letter_code
_entity_poly.pdbx_strand_id
1 'polypeptide(L)'
;MSRYFGKKIMFVGDSLGKNKWQSLTCILHNTSPRARNNLTRTRQLSTFSFPDYNNMDLVFSHNPFLVDIVKARNGRVLKLDSIKRGEKLIFNSWHWWVRTGRKQEWDFIRVGRKTYKDMDWLAAYEIALKTRAQWVDTTVDTRKTKVIFQGVSPAHKNCAAEKGWSPVGARGPRPWIARTGASPGSLIPGMDSYILLYHRTRAVQEL
;
A
#
# COMPACT_ATOMS: atom_id res chain seq x y z
N MET A 1 -5.27 -8.80 22.97
CA MET A 1 -5.44 -7.34 22.77
C MET A 1 -4.42 -6.50 23.55
N SER A 2 -4.06 -6.88 24.79
CA SER A 2 -3.12 -6.19 25.70
C SER A 2 -1.82 -5.66 25.05
N ARG A 3 -1.19 -6.42 24.13
CA ARG A 3 0.02 -6.01 23.40
C ARG A 3 -0.10 -4.67 22.65
N TYR A 4 -1.32 -4.27 22.29
CA TYR A 4 -1.60 -3.09 21.48
C TYR A 4 -2.27 -1.94 22.24
N PHE A 5 -2.43 -2.06 23.56
CA PHE A 5 -3.03 -1.01 24.37
C PHE A 5 -2.25 0.29 24.26
N GLY A 6 -2.97 1.39 24.05
CA GLY A 6 -2.41 2.72 23.82
C GLY A 6 -1.53 2.85 22.58
N LYS A 7 -1.50 1.83 21.70
CA LYS A 7 -0.76 1.91 20.44
C LYS A 7 -1.66 2.41 19.34
N LYS A 8 -1.04 3.14 18.42
CA LYS A 8 -1.61 3.49 17.12
C LYS A 8 -1.05 2.50 16.10
N ILE A 9 -1.91 1.85 15.33
CA ILE A 9 -1.54 0.97 14.22
C ILE A 9 -2.05 1.65 12.95
N MET A 10 -1.16 1.95 12.01
CA MET A 10 -1.52 2.74 10.83
C MET A 10 -1.15 1.98 9.55
N PHE A 11 -2.15 1.79 8.70
CA PHE A 11 -2.02 1.25 7.36
C PHE A 11 -1.98 2.41 6.36
N VAL A 12 -1.03 2.38 5.45
CA VAL A 12 -0.84 3.43 4.45
C VAL A 12 -0.64 2.75 3.11
N GLY A 13 -1.54 3.02 2.17
CA GLY A 13 -1.45 2.35 0.89
C GLY A 13 -2.71 2.36 0.07
N ASP A 14 -2.80 1.35 -0.77
CA ASP A 14 -3.89 1.15 -1.70
C ASP A 14 -5.10 0.42 -1.06
N SER A 15 -6.04 0.00 -1.91
CA SER A 15 -7.24 -0.73 -1.50
C SER A 15 -6.98 -2.02 -0.71
N LEU A 16 -5.84 -2.69 -0.90
CA LEU A 16 -5.52 -3.90 -0.15
C LEU A 16 -5.07 -3.60 1.27
N GLY A 17 -4.29 -2.53 1.47
CA GLY A 17 -3.99 -2.01 2.80
C GLY A 17 -5.27 -1.65 3.56
N LYS A 18 -6.27 -1.08 2.88
CA LYS A 18 -7.61 -0.86 3.45
C LYS A 18 -8.28 -2.14 3.89
N ASN A 19 -8.27 -3.18 3.04
CA ASN A 19 -8.88 -4.47 3.37
C ASN A 19 -8.21 -5.11 4.61
N LYS A 20 -6.88 -5.01 4.74
CA LYS A 20 -6.15 -5.49 5.92
C LYS A 20 -6.52 -4.69 7.18
N TRP A 21 -6.61 -3.37 7.07
CA TRP A 21 -7.09 -2.52 8.17
C TRP A 21 -8.52 -2.89 8.61
N GLN A 22 -9.44 -3.11 7.67
CA GLN A 22 -10.81 -3.54 7.97
C GLN A 22 -10.84 -4.92 8.63
N SER A 23 -10.09 -5.88 8.08
CA SER A 23 -10.01 -7.24 8.63
C SER A 23 -9.50 -7.24 10.08
N LEU A 24 -8.40 -6.52 10.36
CA LEU A 24 -7.88 -6.41 11.72
C LEU A 24 -8.86 -5.72 12.66
N THR A 25 -9.55 -4.68 12.18
CA THR A 25 -10.61 -3.99 12.94
C THR A 25 -11.71 -4.97 13.34
N CYS A 26 -12.21 -5.80 12.41
CA CYS A 26 -13.23 -6.80 12.71
C CYS A 26 -12.76 -7.85 13.72
N ILE A 27 -11.52 -8.37 13.57
CA ILE A 27 -10.94 -9.34 14.50
C ILE A 27 -10.88 -8.76 15.92
N LEU A 28 -10.43 -7.51 16.04
CA LEU A 28 -10.31 -6.83 17.33
C LEU A 28 -11.67 -6.52 17.95
N HIS A 29 -12.61 -6.06 17.14
CA HIS A 29 -13.99 -5.81 17.59
C HIS A 29 -14.64 -7.12 18.09
N ASN A 30 -14.48 -8.22 17.36
CA ASN A 30 -15.04 -9.52 17.75
C ASN A 30 -14.38 -10.11 19.00
N THR A 31 -13.09 -9.82 19.23
CA THR A 31 -12.37 -10.24 20.44
C THR A 31 -12.86 -9.46 21.67
N SER A 32 -13.46 -8.29 21.49
CA SER A 32 -13.91 -7.41 22.58
C SER A 32 -15.19 -6.67 22.19
N PRO A 33 -16.31 -7.39 22.02
CA PRO A 33 -17.53 -6.85 21.40
C PRO A 33 -18.24 -5.82 22.29
N ARG A 34 -17.98 -5.85 23.60
CA ARG A 34 -18.54 -4.90 24.58
C ARG A 34 -17.68 -3.64 24.76
N ALA A 35 -16.47 -3.61 24.20
CA ALA A 35 -15.61 -2.45 24.32
C ALA A 35 -16.19 -1.29 23.49
N ARG A 36 -16.19 -0.10 24.09
CA ARG A 36 -16.54 1.12 23.35
C ARG A 36 -15.60 1.28 22.18
N ASN A 37 -16.18 1.70 21.06
CA ASN A 37 -15.43 1.97 19.85
C ASN A 37 -15.99 3.19 19.13
N ASN A 38 -15.18 3.80 18.29
CA ASN A 38 -15.57 4.94 17.47
C ASN A 38 -14.92 4.82 16.09
N LEU A 39 -15.68 5.05 15.04
CA LEU A 39 -15.18 5.16 13.67
C LEU A 39 -15.30 6.59 13.19
N THR A 40 -14.17 7.25 12.98
CA THR A 40 -14.09 8.58 12.40
C THR A 40 -13.49 8.51 11.00
N ARG A 41 -14.04 9.29 10.08
CA ARG A 41 -13.55 9.36 8.70
C ARG A 41 -13.39 10.82 8.29
N THR A 42 -12.17 11.15 7.91
CA THR A 42 -11.81 12.42 7.28
C THR A 42 -11.58 12.20 5.79
N ARG A 43 -11.29 13.27 5.03
CA ARG A 43 -10.95 13.15 3.61
C ARG A 43 -9.72 12.28 3.36
N GLN A 44 -8.79 12.21 4.32
CA GLN A 44 -7.49 11.54 4.13
C GLN A 44 -7.32 10.29 5.01
N LEU A 45 -7.97 10.23 6.17
CA LEU A 45 -7.79 9.17 7.15
C LEU A 45 -9.13 8.54 7.56
N SER A 46 -9.14 7.22 7.72
CA SER A 46 -10.18 6.48 8.46
C SER A 46 -9.57 5.97 9.76
N THR A 47 -10.13 6.33 10.91
CA THR A 47 -9.61 5.95 12.23
C THR A 47 -10.68 5.19 13.00
N PHE A 48 -10.36 3.99 13.43
CA PHE A 48 -11.15 3.18 14.33
C PHE A 48 -10.47 3.14 15.71
N SER A 49 -11.11 3.70 16.71
CA SER A 49 -10.55 3.88 18.05
C SER A 49 -11.23 2.97 19.06
N PHE A 50 -10.47 2.47 20.03
CA PHE A 50 -10.95 1.77 21.21
C PHE A 50 -10.57 2.55 22.47
N PRO A 51 -11.44 3.45 22.99
CA PRO A 51 -11.16 4.25 24.17
C PRO A 51 -10.84 3.41 25.42
N ASP A 52 -11.56 2.30 25.59
CA ASP A 52 -11.37 1.39 26.74
C ASP A 52 -10.01 0.67 26.74
N TYR A 53 -9.27 0.74 25.63
CA TYR A 53 -7.92 0.17 25.47
C TYR A 53 -6.83 1.25 25.44
N ASN A 54 -6.92 2.20 26.37
CA ASN A 54 -6.03 3.35 26.49
C ASN A 54 -5.95 4.17 25.19
N ASN A 55 -7.10 4.38 24.54
CA ASN A 55 -7.19 5.04 23.23
C ASN A 55 -6.33 4.34 22.15
N MET A 56 -6.44 3.02 22.05
CA MET A 56 -5.83 2.26 20.94
C MET A 56 -6.51 2.63 19.62
N ASP A 57 -5.72 2.97 18.61
CA ASP A 57 -6.20 3.45 17.31
C ASP A 57 -5.76 2.54 16.17
N LEU A 58 -6.68 2.19 15.28
CA LEU A 58 -6.40 1.64 13.96
C LEU A 58 -6.69 2.68 12.90
N VAL A 59 -5.67 3.11 12.16
CA VAL A 59 -5.80 4.15 11.14
C VAL A 59 -5.51 3.59 9.76
N PHE A 60 -6.29 4.01 8.78
CA PHE A 60 -5.99 3.83 7.37
C PHE A 60 -5.81 5.18 6.69
N SER A 61 -4.66 5.39 6.06
CA SER A 61 -4.37 6.52 5.17
C SER A 61 -4.35 6.04 3.73
N HIS A 62 -5.23 6.61 2.90
CA HIS A 62 -5.26 6.26 1.49
C HIS A 62 -4.16 7.01 0.74
N ASN A 63 -3.06 6.30 0.50
CA ASN A 63 -1.94 6.80 -0.28
C ASN A 63 -1.36 5.66 -1.14
N PRO A 64 -2.02 5.33 -2.25
CA PRO A 64 -1.69 4.16 -3.06
C PRO A 64 -0.28 4.20 -3.67
N PHE A 65 0.32 5.39 -3.83
CA PHE A 65 1.64 5.59 -4.45
C PHE A 65 2.74 5.90 -3.42
N LEU A 66 2.39 6.00 -2.13
CA LEU A 66 3.30 6.31 -1.01
C LEU A 66 4.03 7.66 -1.09
N VAL A 67 3.71 8.47 -2.10
CA VAL A 67 4.25 9.80 -2.40
C VAL A 67 3.12 10.78 -2.70
N ASP A 68 3.45 12.07 -2.84
CA ASP A 68 2.44 13.09 -3.00
C ASP A 68 1.88 13.19 -4.43
N ILE A 69 0.56 13.24 -4.54
CA ILE A 69 -0.13 13.79 -5.71
C ILE A 69 -0.59 15.21 -5.36
N VAL A 70 -0.18 16.19 -6.17
CA VAL A 70 -0.61 17.59 -6.00
C VAL A 70 -1.42 18.07 -7.20
N LYS A 71 -2.41 18.93 -6.95
CA LYS A 71 -3.08 19.68 -8.01
C LYS A 71 -2.20 20.87 -8.40
N ALA A 72 -1.82 20.95 -9.67
CA ALA A 72 -1.12 22.07 -10.28
C ALA A 72 -2.01 22.70 -11.38
N ARG A 73 -1.61 23.87 -11.90
CA ARG A 73 -2.35 24.60 -12.94
C ARG A 73 -2.68 23.73 -14.16
N ASN A 74 -1.76 22.84 -14.54
CA ASN A 74 -1.88 22.04 -15.76
C ASN A 74 -2.46 20.63 -15.50
N GLY A 75 -2.78 20.27 -14.26
CA GLY A 75 -3.28 18.94 -13.91
C GLY A 75 -2.74 18.40 -12.58
N ARG A 76 -3.04 17.14 -12.29
CA ARG A 76 -2.55 16.38 -11.14
C ARG A 76 -1.13 15.89 -11.41
N VAL A 77 -0.21 16.15 -10.50
CA VAL A 77 1.21 15.79 -10.63
C VAL A 77 1.58 14.78 -9.55
N LEU A 78 1.98 13.58 -9.96
CA LEU A 78 2.60 12.58 -9.09
C LEU A 78 4.06 12.96 -8.86
N LYS A 79 4.40 13.37 -7.64
CA LYS A 79 5.76 13.77 -7.27
C LYS A 79 6.47 12.61 -6.59
N LEU A 80 7.32 11.91 -7.34
CA LEU A 80 7.96 10.68 -6.87
C LEU A 80 9.00 10.92 -5.75
N ASP A 81 9.42 12.17 -5.57
CA ASP A 81 10.45 12.64 -4.64
C ASP A 81 9.88 13.46 -3.46
N SER A 82 8.57 13.38 -3.22
CA SER A 82 7.89 14.22 -2.23
C SER A 82 7.01 13.41 -1.29
N ILE A 83 7.20 13.62 0.02
CA ILE A 83 6.35 13.10 1.08
C ILE A 83 6.04 14.25 2.04
N LYS A 84 4.89 14.89 1.86
CA LYS A 84 4.39 15.94 2.76
C LYS A 84 3.74 15.38 4.01
N ARG A 85 3.23 14.15 3.93
CA ARG A 85 2.54 13.47 5.03
C ARG A 85 3.25 12.19 5.37
N GLY A 86 3.76 12.18 6.59
CA GLY A 86 4.64 11.15 7.13
C GLY A 86 3.92 10.20 8.06
N GLU A 87 3.09 9.32 7.50
CA GLU A 87 2.41 8.27 8.25
C GLU A 87 3.30 7.04 8.43
N LYS A 88 3.23 6.40 9.60
CA LYS A 88 4.19 5.41 10.07
C LYS A 88 3.44 4.16 10.50
N LEU A 89 3.66 3.00 9.87
CA LEU A 89 3.60 1.66 10.49
C LEU A 89 3.55 0.54 9.43
N ILE A 90 2.48 0.45 8.62
CA ILE A 90 2.27 -0.65 7.67
C ILE A 90 2.03 -0.08 6.27
N PHE A 91 2.99 -0.27 5.38
CA PHE A 91 2.92 0.20 3.99
C PHE A 91 2.46 -0.88 3.04
N ASN A 92 1.69 -0.51 2.02
CA ASN A 92 1.39 -1.38 0.88
C ASN A 92 1.19 -0.55 -0.38
N SER A 93 1.76 -0.99 -1.50
CA SER A 93 1.65 -0.26 -2.77
C SER A 93 1.95 -1.18 -3.94
N TRP A 94 0.98 -1.42 -4.84
CA TRP A 94 1.23 -2.14 -6.08
C TRP A 94 0.15 -1.93 -7.14
N HIS A 95 -1.11 -2.24 -6.80
CA HIS A 95 -2.17 -2.48 -7.79
C HIS A 95 -2.58 -1.24 -8.56
N TRP A 96 -2.23 -0.06 -8.05
CA TRP A 96 -2.62 1.22 -8.61
C TRP A 96 -1.59 1.77 -9.61
N TRP A 97 -0.34 1.30 -9.57
CA TRP A 97 0.72 1.71 -10.48
C TRP A 97 0.46 1.33 -11.93
N VAL A 98 -0.26 0.23 -12.15
CA VAL A 98 -0.61 -0.27 -13.49
C VAL A 98 -1.92 0.32 -14.05
N ARG A 99 -2.51 1.33 -13.37
CA ARG A 99 -3.75 1.96 -13.83
C ARG A 99 -3.46 2.99 -14.92
N THR A 100 -4.15 2.86 -16.04
CA THR A 100 -4.06 3.77 -17.18
C THR A 100 -5.41 4.43 -17.51
N GLY A 101 -5.39 5.44 -18.37
CA GLY A 101 -6.58 6.14 -18.84
C GLY A 101 -7.37 6.81 -17.70
N ARG A 102 -8.70 6.66 -17.70
CA ARG A 102 -9.58 7.29 -16.69
C ARG A 102 -9.33 6.81 -15.25
N LYS A 103 -8.67 5.67 -15.06
CA LYS A 103 -8.34 5.12 -13.73
C LYS A 103 -7.02 5.66 -13.19
N GLN A 104 -6.23 6.37 -14.00
CA GLN A 104 -4.97 6.96 -13.59
C GLN A 104 -5.21 8.21 -12.74
N GLU A 105 -4.49 8.30 -11.62
CA GLU A 105 -4.72 9.34 -10.62
C GLU A 105 -3.87 10.60 -10.81
N TRP A 106 -2.99 10.58 -11.81
CA TRP A 106 -2.10 11.67 -12.16
C TRP A 106 -2.11 11.91 -13.66
N ASP A 107 -1.81 13.15 -14.04
CA ASP A 107 -1.75 13.61 -15.43
C ASP A 107 -0.30 13.85 -15.90
N PHE A 108 0.61 13.99 -14.93
CA PHE A 108 2.06 14.15 -15.10
C PHE A 108 2.81 13.50 -13.94
N ILE A 109 4.07 13.13 -14.20
CA ILE A 109 5.01 12.58 -13.20
C ILE A 109 6.15 13.58 -13.04
N ARG A 110 6.61 13.81 -11.81
CA ARG A 110 7.72 14.72 -11.53
C ARG A 110 8.77 14.06 -10.65
N VAL A 111 10.03 14.26 -11.04
CA VAL A 111 11.23 13.86 -10.30
C VAL A 111 12.18 15.07 -10.26
N GLY A 112 12.43 15.60 -9.07
CA GLY A 112 13.17 16.83 -8.88
C GLY A 112 12.52 18.01 -9.61
N ARG A 113 13.27 18.56 -10.56
CA ARG A 113 12.83 19.68 -11.41
C ARG A 113 12.24 19.24 -12.75
N LYS A 114 12.34 17.95 -13.12
CA LYS A 114 11.88 17.44 -14.41
C LYS A 114 10.44 16.92 -14.30
N THR A 115 9.60 17.33 -15.25
CA THR A 115 8.21 16.87 -15.38
C THR A 115 8.06 16.06 -16.66
N TYR A 116 7.41 14.91 -16.54
CA TYR A 116 7.20 13.94 -17.59
C TYR A 116 5.71 13.78 -17.83
N LYS A 117 5.32 13.58 -19.10
CA LYS A 117 3.94 13.26 -19.43
C LYS A 117 3.60 11.82 -19.07
N ASP A 118 4.56 10.94 -19.27
CA ASP A 118 4.49 9.52 -18.96
C ASP A 118 5.87 8.99 -18.55
N MET A 119 5.89 7.87 -17.84
CA MET A 119 7.10 7.17 -17.39
C MET A 119 6.79 5.68 -17.29
N ASP A 120 7.78 4.83 -17.52
CA ASP A 120 7.65 3.41 -17.19
C ASP A 120 7.19 3.26 -15.73
N TRP A 121 6.11 2.51 -15.53
CA TRP A 121 5.44 2.43 -14.23
C TRP A 121 6.33 1.78 -13.18
N LEU A 122 7.20 0.84 -13.59
CA LEU A 122 8.11 0.15 -12.68
C LEU A 122 9.25 1.07 -12.26
N ALA A 123 9.79 1.88 -13.17
CA ALA A 123 10.75 2.94 -12.84
C ALA A 123 10.13 3.99 -11.90
N ALA A 124 8.89 4.40 -12.15
CA ALA A 124 8.18 5.34 -11.27
C ALA A 124 7.96 4.74 -9.86
N TYR A 125 7.55 3.47 -9.80
CA TYR A 125 7.38 2.71 -8.56
C TYR A 125 8.68 2.60 -7.76
N GLU A 126 9.79 2.27 -8.43
CA GLU A 126 11.11 2.19 -7.82
C GLU A 126 11.52 3.50 -7.13
N ILE A 127 11.37 4.62 -7.84
CA ILE A 127 11.73 5.94 -7.30
C ILE A 127 10.85 6.25 -6.08
N ALA A 128 9.55 6.02 -6.15
CA ALA A 128 8.64 6.28 -5.03
C ALA A 128 8.96 5.41 -3.80
N LEU A 129 9.29 4.13 -3.99
CA LEU A 129 9.71 3.25 -2.90
C LEU A 129 11.02 3.73 -2.28
N LYS A 130 12.01 4.11 -3.10
CA LYS A 130 13.28 4.68 -2.61
C LYS A 130 13.05 5.94 -1.78
N THR A 131 12.22 6.85 -2.28
CA THR A 131 11.82 8.06 -1.54
C THR A 131 11.17 7.72 -0.20
N ARG A 132 10.26 6.74 -0.18
CA ARG A 132 9.59 6.32 1.06
C ARG A 132 10.55 5.66 2.04
N ALA A 133 11.45 4.80 1.57
CA ALA A 133 12.45 4.14 2.40
C ALA A 133 13.41 5.16 3.03
N GLN A 134 13.92 6.11 2.24
CA GLN A 134 14.75 7.21 2.75
C GLN A 134 14.01 8.08 3.76
N TRP A 135 12.73 8.36 3.53
CA TRP A 135 11.91 9.08 4.50
C TRP A 135 11.76 8.31 5.82
N VAL A 136 11.59 6.99 5.77
CA VAL A 136 11.55 6.14 6.96
C VAL A 136 12.88 6.24 7.72
N ASP A 137 14.01 6.03 7.05
CA ASP A 137 15.33 6.04 7.68
C ASP A 137 15.67 7.39 8.34
N THR A 138 15.19 8.49 7.78
CA THR A 138 15.51 9.85 8.24
C THR A 138 14.50 10.42 9.23
N THR A 139 13.25 9.94 9.23
CA THR A 139 12.14 10.58 9.97
C THR A 139 11.49 9.67 11.04
N VAL A 140 11.74 8.36 11.00
CA VAL A 140 11.12 7.40 11.94
C VAL A 140 12.13 6.93 12.98
N ASP A 141 11.81 7.13 14.26
CA ASP A 141 12.54 6.49 15.36
C ASP A 141 12.14 5.01 15.42
N THR A 142 12.92 4.16 14.76
CA THR A 142 12.69 2.72 14.65
C THR A 142 12.85 1.97 15.97
N ARG A 143 13.44 2.60 17.00
CA ARG A 143 13.46 2.06 18.37
C ARG A 143 12.08 2.08 19.02
N LYS A 144 11.22 3.01 18.60
CA LYS A 144 9.86 3.19 19.14
C LYS A 144 8.78 2.69 18.17
N THR A 145 9.06 2.74 16.87
CA THR A 145 8.09 2.45 15.82
C THR A 145 8.58 1.30 14.96
N LYS A 146 7.80 0.21 14.93
CA LYS A 146 8.03 -0.88 13.97
C LYS A 146 7.41 -0.50 12.63
N VAL A 147 8.22 -0.57 11.57
CA VAL A 147 7.78 -0.34 10.19
C VAL A 147 7.76 -1.66 9.44
N ILE A 148 6.67 -1.88 8.70
CA ILE A 148 6.39 -3.08 7.94
C ILE A 148 6.00 -2.67 6.52
N PHE A 149 6.45 -3.44 5.53
CA PHE A 149 5.94 -3.35 4.18
C PHE A 149 5.25 -4.67 3.81
N GLN A 150 3.98 -4.58 3.45
CA GLN A 150 3.22 -5.71 2.92
C GLN A 150 3.55 -5.87 1.44
N GLY A 151 4.10 -7.03 1.09
CA GLY A 151 4.39 -7.42 -0.28
C GLY A 151 3.17 -7.45 -1.21
N VAL A 152 3.44 -7.75 -2.47
CA VAL A 152 2.42 -7.77 -3.52
C VAL A 152 1.42 -8.89 -3.26
N SER A 153 0.13 -8.55 -3.20
CA SER A 153 -0.91 -9.58 -3.15
C SER A 153 -1.21 -10.08 -4.57
N PRO A 154 -1.27 -11.41 -4.80
CA PRO A 154 -1.56 -11.97 -6.11
C PRO A 154 -2.94 -11.56 -6.64
N ALA A 155 -3.06 -11.43 -7.96
CA ALA A 155 -4.34 -11.24 -8.63
C ALA A 155 -4.73 -12.52 -9.39
N HIS A 156 -5.83 -13.16 -8.99
CA HIS A 156 -6.37 -14.35 -9.66
C HIS A 156 -7.37 -13.93 -10.74
N LYS A 157 -6.88 -13.63 -11.95
CA LYS A 157 -7.75 -13.23 -13.07
C LYS A 157 -8.24 -14.40 -13.93
N ASN A 158 -7.58 -15.55 -13.89
CA ASN A 158 -7.91 -16.74 -14.67
C ASN A 158 -7.76 -18.02 -13.83
N CYS A 159 -8.82 -18.46 -13.14
CA CYS A 159 -8.79 -19.72 -12.38
C CYS A 159 -8.86 -20.98 -13.26
N ALA A 160 -8.89 -20.85 -14.59
CA ALA A 160 -9.00 -22.00 -15.50
C ALA A 160 -7.68 -22.77 -15.71
N ALA A 161 -6.56 -22.31 -15.14
CA ALA A 161 -5.24 -22.92 -15.35
C ALA A 161 -4.63 -23.57 -14.08
N GLU A 162 -5.31 -23.54 -12.94
CA GLU A 162 -4.96 -24.41 -11.82
C GLU A 162 -5.67 -25.74 -12.05
N LYS A 163 -4.90 -26.76 -12.46
CA LYS A 163 -5.38 -28.14 -12.63
C LYS A 163 -6.04 -28.61 -11.33
N GLY A 164 -7.37 -28.53 -11.26
CA GLY A 164 -8.15 -29.16 -10.18
C GLY A 164 -9.43 -28.46 -9.73
N TRP A 165 -9.71 -27.22 -10.13
CA TRP A 165 -10.94 -26.53 -9.67
C TRP A 165 -11.67 -25.80 -10.79
N SER A 166 -12.86 -26.28 -11.15
CA SER A 166 -13.81 -25.57 -12.02
C SER A 166 -14.84 -24.82 -11.17
N PRO A 167 -14.83 -23.47 -11.10
CA PRO A 167 -15.97 -22.73 -10.59
C PRO A 167 -16.99 -22.57 -11.72
N VAL A 168 -18.19 -23.11 -11.51
CA VAL A 168 -19.36 -22.83 -12.35
C VAL A 168 -19.64 -21.33 -12.31
N GLY A 169 -19.54 -20.62 -13.45
CA GLY A 169 -20.13 -19.28 -13.62
C GLY A 169 -19.24 -18.12 -14.09
N ALA A 170 -17.95 -18.29 -14.38
CA ALA A 170 -17.12 -17.18 -14.86
C ALA A 170 -17.26 -16.95 -16.38
N ARG A 171 -18.08 -15.97 -16.80
CA ARG A 171 -18.07 -15.44 -18.18
C ARG A 171 -16.89 -14.48 -18.35
N GLY A 172 -15.90 -14.90 -19.13
CA GLY A 172 -14.69 -14.11 -19.42
C GLY A 172 -14.88 -13.03 -20.50
N PRO A 173 -13.87 -12.16 -20.67
CA PRO A 173 -13.40 -11.81 -22.00
C PRO A 173 -11.88 -12.01 -22.18
N ARG A 174 -11.50 -12.09 -23.47
CA ARG A 174 -10.24 -12.54 -24.11
C ARG A 174 -8.92 -11.98 -23.51
N PRO A 175 -7.79 -12.71 -23.64
CA PRO A 175 -6.58 -12.44 -22.89
C PRO A 175 -5.75 -11.30 -23.48
N TRP A 176 -5.34 -10.36 -22.63
CA TRP A 176 -4.15 -9.57 -22.87
C TRP A 176 -2.96 -10.41 -22.43
N ILE A 177 -2.16 -10.86 -23.40
CA ILE A 177 -0.88 -11.53 -23.16
C ILE A 177 0.07 -10.47 -22.57
N ALA A 178 0.07 -10.33 -21.25
CA ALA A 178 1.22 -9.76 -20.55
C ALA A 178 2.30 -10.84 -20.57
N ARG A 179 3.35 -10.60 -21.35
CA ARG A 179 4.52 -11.45 -21.50
C ARG A 179 5.38 -11.40 -20.23
N THR A 180 4.86 -11.90 -19.12
CA THR A 180 5.62 -12.20 -17.90
C THR A 180 5.00 -13.46 -17.30
N GLY A 181 5.44 -14.62 -17.79
CA GLY A 181 5.09 -15.90 -17.19
C GLY A 181 5.68 -15.98 -15.79
N ALA A 182 4.87 -15.72 -14.77
CA ALA A 182 5.19 -16.02 -13.39
C ALA A 182 4.09 -16.94 -12.84
N SER A 183 4.49 -18.17 -12.51
CA SER A 183 3.68 -19.19 -11.85
C SER A 183 3.37 -18.82 -10.39
N PRO A 184 2.35 -19.42 -9.76
CA PRO A 184 2.06 -19.21 -8.34
C PRO A 184 3.30 -19.53 -7.50
N GLY A 185 3.80 -18.53 -6.75
CA GLY A 185 5.00 -18.66 -5.91
C GLY A 185 6.32 -18.19 -6.55
N SER A 186 6.32 -17.78 -7.83
CA SER A 186 7.51 -17.14 -8.42
C SER A 186 7.48 -15.62 -8.22
N LEU A 187 8.57 -15.10 -7.66
CA LEU A 187 8.85 -13.66 -7.59
C LEU A 187 8.92 -13.11 -9.03
N ILE A 188 8.25 -11.99 -9.28
CA ILE A 188 8.27 -11.34 -10.59
C ILE A 188 9.73 -10.98 -10.89
N PRO A 189 10.29 -11.29 -12.08
CA PRO A 189 11.68 -10.95 -12.40
C PRO A 189 11.98 -9.47 -12.12
N GLY A 190 12.98 -9.21 -11.27
CA GLY A 190 13.33 -7.88 -10.76
C GLY A 190 12.86 -7.59 -9.33
N MET A 191 11.87 -8.32 -8.81
CA MET A 191 11.38 -8.19 -7.44
C MET A 191 12.45 -8.55 -6.40
N ASP A 192 13.33 -9.50 -6.70
CA ASP A 192 14.50 -9.85 -5.86
C ASP A 192 15.41 -8.63 -5.67
N SER A 193 15.70 -7.89 -6.74
CA SER A 193 16.52 -6.67 -6.68
C SER A 193 15.83 -5.56 -5.90
N TYR A 194 14.50 -5.48 -5.92
CA TYR A 194 13.70 -4.48 -5.19
C TYR A 194 13.58 -4.79 -3.70
N ILE A 195 13.34 -6.06 -3.36
CA ILE A 195 13.39 -6.59 -2.00
C ILE A 195 14.80 -6.36 -1.43
N LEU A 196 15.86 -6.62 -2.20
CA LEU A 196 17.25 -6.34 -1.80
C LEU A 196 17.57 -4.85 -1.63
N LEU A 197 17.01 -3.96 -2.47
CA LEU A 197 17.14 -2.50 -2.30
C LEU A 197 16.43 -2.01 -1.04
N TYR A 198 15.30 -2.63 -0.70
CA TYR A 198 14.54 -2.38 0.52
C TYR A 198 15.21 -2.99 1.77
N HIS A 199 15.93 -4.11 1.64
CA HIS A 199 16.74 -4.70 2.70
C HIS A 199 18.05 -3.96 2.97
N ARG A 200 18.55 -3.12 2.04
CA ARG A 200 19.67 -2.22 2.33
C ARG A 200 19.31 -1.09 3.30
N THR A 201 18.02 -0.76 3.41
CA THR A 201 17.50 0.17 4.43
C THR A 201 17.14 -0.63 5.69
N ARG A 202 17.92 -0.45 6.77
CA ARG A 202 17.84 -1.25 8.03
C ARG A 202 16.49 -1.20 8.77
N ALA A 203 15.52 -0.44 8.28
CA ALA A 203 14.35 -0.02 9.04
C ALA A 203 13.06 -0.83 8.82
N VAL A 204 12.97 -1.70 7.81
CA VAL A 204 11.68 -2.31 7.43
C VAL A 204 11.72 -3.84 7.47
N GLN A 205 10.73 -4.42 8.16
CA GLN A 205 10.54 -5.86 8.27
C GLN A 205 9.42 -6.32 7.31
N GLU A 206 9.62 -7.44 6.63
CA GLU A 206 8.57 -8.11 5.84
C GLU A 206 7.68 -8.98 6.73
N LEU A 207 6.47 -9.30 6.23
CA LEU A 207 5.49 -10.20 6.84
C LEU A 207 5.29 -11.44 5.98
#